data_AF-A0A937BSD9-F1
#
_entry.id   AF-A0A937BSD9-F1
#
_cell.length_a   1.000
_cell.length_b   1.000
_cell.length_c   1.000
_cell.angle_alpha   90.00
_cell.angle_beta   90.00
_cell.angle_gamma   90.00
#
_symmetry.space_group_name_H-M   'P 1'
#
loop_
_entity.id
_entity.type
_entity.pdbx_description
1 polymer ?
#
loop_
_entity_poly.entity_id
_entity_poly.type
_entity_poly.pdbx_seq_one_letter_code
_entity_poly.pdbx_strand_id
1 'polypeptide(L)'
;MTIATANPTAWSFYQKLGFRFFCCLFLIYILPFPLDSIPFINEITGLSEQMGQWYRAIFEGYTALWHAIIPWFAKHVLHLDKPITIFSNGSGDTTYDYVLLLFFILLAFLGSIVWTVLDRKRPSYNQAHYWLRAALRYYLAGMMFVYGIIKIYHLQMPFPYLSQLVQPFGDKSPMGLAWSFIGYSKGYSAFSGIAELIGGILLLFRRTTLVGAITVAIVMLNVAMLNYFYDVPVKLFSSMLVIMSVFLIIPDFKRLGNLFFSISLCRLLLSLL
;
A
#
# COMPACT_ATOMS: atom_id res chain seq x y z
N MET A 1 -37.03 -23.22 10.04
CA MET A 1 -36.40 -22.75 8.79
C MET A 1 -34.89 -22.85 8.95
N THR A 2 -34.31 -23.97 8.54
CA THR A 2 -32.87 -24.22 8.61
C THR A 2 -32.18 -23.43 7.50
N ILE A 3 -31.40 -22.42 7.86
CA ILE A 3 -30.53 -21.71 6.94
C ILE A 3 -29.49 -22.75 6.49
N ALA A 4 -29.60 -23.23 5.25
CA ALA A 4 -28.57 -24.04 4.63
C ALA A 4 -27.27 -23.23 4.66
N THR A 5 -26.33 -23.64 5.51
CA THR A 5 -24.97 -23.11 5.50
C THR A 5 -24.37 -23.51 4.16
N ALA A 6 -24.32 -22.56 3.23
CA ALA A 6 -23.66 -22.77 1.95
C ALA A 6 -22.25 -23.32 2.23
N ASN A 7 -21.98 -24.54 1.79
CA ASN A 7 -20.67 -25.16 1.91
C ASN A 7 -19.61 -24.15 1.44
N PRO A 8 -18.54 -23.89 2.21
CA PRO A 8 -17.51 -22.97 1.78
C PRO A 8 -16.97 -23.48 0.44
N THR A 9 -17.24 -22.72 -0.62
CA THR A 9 -16.85 -23.07 -1.99
C THR A 9 -15.37 -23.47 -1.99
N ALA A 10 -15.07 -24.67 -2.46
CA ALA A 10 -13.70 -25.15 -2.51
C ALA A 10 -12.89 -24.24 -3.45
N TRP A 11 -11.73 -23.78 -2.98
CA TRP A 11 -10.86 -22.93 -3.78
C TRP A 11 -10.07 -23.78 -4.77
N SER A 12 -9.85 -23.25 -5.97
CA SER A 12 -8.93 -23.85 -6.93
C SER A 12 -7.49 -23.83 -6.41
N PHE A 13 -6.63 -24.68 -6.97
CA PHE A 13 -5.21 -24.70 -6.62
C PHE A 13 -4.56 -23.31 -6.76
N TYR A 14 -4.83 -22.61 -7.88
CA TYR A 14 -4.29 -21.27 -8.14
C TYR A 14 -4.80 -20.21 -7.15
N GLN A 15 -6.07 -20.29 -6.72
CA GLN A 15 -6.60 -19.40 -5.70
C GLN A 15 -5.89 -19.59 -4.35
N LYS A 16 -5.64 -20.84 -3.96
CA LYS A 16 -4.90 -21.14 -2.73
C LYS A 16 -3.46 -20.67 -2.82
N LEU A 17 -2.77 -20.95 -3.93
CA LEU A 17 -1.38 -20.56 -4.13
C LEU A 17 -1.22 -19.03 -4.13
N GLY A 18 -2.04 -18.33 -4.93
CA GLY A 18 -2.03 -16.87 -5.00
C GLY A 18 -2.35 -16.23 -3.65
N PHE A 19 -3.37 -16.73 -2.94
CA PHE A 19 -3.67 -16.23 -1.60
C PHE A 19 -2.51 -16.43 -0.62
N ARG A 20 -1.88 -17.61 -0.57
CA ARG A 20 -0.77 -17.87 0.35
C ARG A 20 0.40 -16.92 0.08
N PHE A 21 0.76 -16.74 -1.19
CA PHE A 21 1.82 -15.79 -1.59
C PHE A 21 1.50 -14.36 -1.16
N PHE A 22 0.35 -13.82 -1.56
CA PHE A 22 -0.04 -12.45 -1.22
C PHE A 22 -0.28 -12.26 0.28
N CYS A 23 -0.77 -13.28 0.98
CA CYS A 23 -0.91 -13.26 2.43
C CYS A 23 0.45 -13.11 3.10
N CYS A 24 1.44 -13.93 2.73
CA CYS A 24 2.80 -13.81 3.25
C CYS A 24 3.42 -12.46 2.89
N LEU A 25 3.35 -12.05 1.62
CA LEU A 25 3.94 -10.81 1.13
C LEU A 25 3.35 -9.57 1.80
N PHE A 26 2.03 -9.47 1.88
CA PHE A 26 1.40 -8.30 2.46
C PHE A 26 1.59 -8.25 3.97
N LEU A 27 1.52 -9.38 4.67
CA LEU A 27 1.74 -9.38 6.12
C LEU A 27 3.17 -8.96 6.46
N ILE A 28 4.18 -9.48 5.76
CA ILE A 28 5.56 -9.04 6.03
C ILE A 28 5.80 -7.58 5.63
N TYR A 29 5.17 -7.11 4.54
CA TYR A 29 5.33 -5.74 4.08
C TYR A 29 4.67 -4.71 5.01
N ILE A 30 3.46 -4.99 5.51
CA ILE A 30 2.76 -4.03 6.38
C ILE A 30 3.31 -4.03 7.80
N LEU A 31 3.97 -5.10 8.25
CA LEU A 31 4.51 -5.12 9.62
C LEU A 31 5.62 -4.06 9.78
N PRO A 32 5.62 -3.30 10.89
CA PRO A 32 4.83 -3.51 12.12
C PRO A 32 3.54 -2.66 12.21
N PHE A 33 3.00 -2.09 11.13
CA PHE A 33 1.74 -1.34 11.13
C PHE A 33 0.60 -2.06 11.88
N PRO A 34 -0.25 -1.33 12.64
CA PRO A 34 -0.30 0.13 12.80
C PRO A 34 0.67 0.67 13.83
N LEU A 35 1.54 -0.16 14.41
CA LEU A 35 2.38 0.24 15.52
C LEU A 35 3.21 1.47 15.11
N ASP A 36 3.96 1.39 14.01
CA ASP A 36 4.84 2.44 13.47
C ASP A 36 4.17 3.78 13.11
N SER A 37 2.85 3.80 12.92
CA SER A 37 2.15 4.87 12.21
C SER A 37 1.18 5.66 13.08
N ILE A 38 1.06 5.38 14.38
CA ILE A 38 0.18 6.13 15.29
C ILE A 38 1.00 7.30 15.87
N PRO A 39 0.77 8.54 15.42
CA PRO A 39 1.37 9.71 16.05
C PRO A 39 0.77 9.84 17.45
N PHE A 40 1.56 10.31 18.41
CA PHE A 40 1.07 10.56 19.77
C PHE A 40 0.57 9.32 20.52
N ILE A 41 1.06 8.08 20.24
CA ILE A 41 0.76 6.88 21.07
C ILE A 41 0.88 7.23 22.55
N ASN A 42 1.95 7.92 22.93
CA ASN A 42 2.23 8.30 24.31
C ASN A 42 1.22 9.31 24.88
N GLU A 43 0.59 10.15 24.05
CA GLU A 43 -0.33 11.21 24.50
C GLU A 43 -1.81 10.80 24.40
N ILE A 44 -2.19 10.06 23.35
CA ILE A 44 -3.59 9.65 23.07
C ILE A 44 -4.10 8.59 24.05
N THR A 45 -3.19 7.76 24.58
CA THR A 45 -3.59 6.57 25.33
C THR A 45 -3.33 6.68 26.84
N GLY A 46 -2.65 7.73 27.31
CA GLY A 46 -2.12 7.78 28.67
C GLY A 46 -1.25 6.55 29.01
N LEU A 47 -0.74 5.84 27.99
CA LEU A 47 0.10 4.66 28.18
C LEU A 47 1.31 5.06 29.01
N SER A 48 1.57 4.27 30.05
CA SER A 48 2.74 4.48 30.91
C SER A 48 4.01 4.58 30.06
N GLU A 49 5.00 5.36 30.50
CA GLU A 49 6.31 5.46 29.85
C GLU A 49 6.89 4.07 29.51
N GLN A 50 6.61 3.08 30.36
CA GLN A 50 6.97 1.68 30.17
C GLN A 50 6.39 1.07 28.88
N MET A 51 5.11 1.30 28.57
CA MET A 51 4.50 0.80 27.33
C MET A 51 5.10 1.47 26.09
N GLY A 52 5.42 2.77 26.18
CA GLY A 52 6.16 3.49 25.14
C GLY A 52 7.57 2.93 24.90
N GLN A 53 8.25 2.49 25.96
CA GLN A 53 9.56 1.83 25.86
C GLN A 53 9.46 0.44 25.21
N TRP A 54 8.51 -0.39 25.63
CA TRP A 54 8.29 -1.71 25.01
C TRP A 54 7.98 -1.59 23.52
N TYR A 55 7.14 -0.62 23.16
CA TYR A 55 6.81 -0.30 21.78
C TYR A 55 8.07 0.06 20.98
N ARG A 56 8.91 0.97 21.49
CA ARG A 56 10.17 1.37 20.84
C ARG A 56 11.12 0.19 20.69
N ALA A 57 11.27 -0.63 21.74
CA ALA A 57 12.14 -1.81 21.71
C ALA A 57 11.71 -2.83 20.64
N ILE A 58 10.41 -3.08 20.48
CA ILE A 58 9.89 -3.96 19.42
C ILE A 58 10.20 -3.37 18.04
N PHE A 59 9.93 -2.09 17.83
CA PHE A 59 10.18 -1.41 16.56
C PHE A 59 11.68 -1.38 16.20
N GLU A 60 12.53 -1.04 17.16
CA GLU A 60 13.99 -1.04 17.02
C GLU A 60 14.50 -2.45 16.73
N GLY A 61 14.00 -3.46 17.44
CA GLY A 61 14.37 -4.86 17.19
C GLY A 61 13.96 -5.34 15.80
N TYR A 62 12.75 -5.00 15.36
CA TYR A 62 12.27 -5.31 14.00
C TYR A 62 13.14 -4.63 12.92
N THR A 63 13.46 -3.36 13.13
CA THR A 63 14.30 -2.58 12.20
C THR A 63 15.73 -3.12 12.18
N ALA A 64 16.31 -3.41 13.34
CA ALA A 64 17.66 -3.95 13.48
C ALA A 64 17.81 -5.32 12.81
N LEU A 65 16.77 -6.17 12.89
CA LEU A 65 16.74 -7.46 12.20
C LEU A 65 16.96 -7.29 10.70
N TRP A 66 16.21 -6.39 10.05
CA TRP A 66 16.35 -6.17 8.62
C TRP A 66 17.65 -5.45 8.26
N HIS A 67 18.09 -4.49 9.08
CA HIS A 67 19.39 -3.83 8.90
C HIS A 67 20.58 -4.79 9.03
N ALA A 68 20.44 -5.92 9.72
CA ALA A 68 21.46 -6.97 9.75
C ALA A 68 21.35 -7.91 8.53
N ILE A 69 20.15 -8.38 8.20
CA ILE A 69 19.92 -9.39 7.16
C ILE A 69 20.16 -8.83 5.76
N ILE A 70 19.65 -7.63 5.47
CA ILE A 70 19.62 -7.12 4.09
C ILE A 70 21.02 -6.77 3.55
N PRO A 71 21.90 -6.06 4.29
CA PRO A 71 23.27 -5.86 3.84
C PRO A 71 24.05 -7.18 3.70
N TRP A 72 23.80 -8.15 4.59
CA TRP A 72 24.40 -9.49 4.48
C TRP A 72 23.95 -10.20 3.21
N PHE A 73 22.64 -10.20 2.92
CA PHE A 73 22.06 -10.81 1.73
C PHE A 73 22.57 -10.14 0.45
N ALA A 74 22.61 -8.81 0.44
CA ALA A 74 23.14 -8.02 -0.66
C ALA A 74 24.60 -8.37 -0.98
N LYS A 75 25.43 -8.54 0.04
CA LYS A 75 26.85 -8.88 -0.11
C LYS A 75 27.09 -10.33 -0.54
N HIS A 76 26.43 -11.30 0.11
CA HIS A 76 26.78 -12.72 -0.02
C HIS A 76 25.92 -13.48 -1.04
N VAL A 77 24.71 -12.99 -1.32
CA VAL A 77 23.80 -13.66 -2.27
C VAL A 77 23.74 -12.87 -3.58
N LEU A 78 23.53 -11.55 -3.51
CA LEU A 78 23.45 -10.70 -4.70
C LEU A 78 24.82 -10.24 -5.22
N HIS A 79 25.89 -10.39 -4.42
CA HIS A 79 27.25 -9.97 -4.75
C HIS A 79 27.34 -8.50 -5.19
N LEU A 80 26.63 -7.59 -4.50
CA LEU A 80 26.73 -6.16 -4.82
C LEU A 80 28.14 -5.63 -4.56
N ASP A 81 28.72 -4.96 -5.57
CA ASP A 81 30.08 -4.40 -5.52
C ASP A 81 30.24 -3.34 -4.41
N LYS A 82 29.19 -2.55 -4.18
CA LYS A 82 29.16 -1.49 -3.17
C LYS A 82 28.35 -1.94 -1.95
N PRO A 83 28.88 -1.77 -0.73
CA PRO A 83 28.13 -2.06 0.47
C PRO A 83 26.93 -1.12 0.60
N ILE A 84 25.83 -1.65 1.14
CA ILE A 84 24.67 -0.83 1.50
C ILE A 84 25.01 -0.06 2.77
N THR A 85 25.15 1.26 2.64
CA THR A 85 25.41 2.19 3.76
C THR A 85 24.29 3.21 3.95
N ILE A 86 23.40 3.33 2.97
CA ILE A 86 22.24 4.24 3.01
C ILE A 86 21.00 3.37 3.22
N PHE A 87 20.36 3.56 4.37
CA PHE A 87 19.12 2.89 4.77
C PHE A 87 17.91 3.78 4.51
N SER A 88 16.70 3.24 4.71
CA SER A 88 15.44 3.97 4.55
C SER A 88 15.48 5.27 5.37
N ASN A 89 15.40 6.42 4.70
CA ASN A 89 15.54 7.74 5.33
C ASN A 89 14.29 8.63 5.19
N GLY A 90 13.16 8.04 4.83
CA GLY A 90 11.87 8.72 4.63
C GLY A 90 11.81 9.65 3.40
N SER A 91 12.95 9.98 2.79
CA SER A 91 13.03 10.94 1.68
C SER A 91 13.16 10.27 0.30
N GLY A 92 13.29 8.95 0.24
CA GLY A 92 13.10 8.21 -1.01
C GLY A 92 13.51 6.72 -1.01
N ASP A 93 13.22 6.02 -2.11
CA ASP A 93 13.61 4.64 -2.41
C ASP A 93 15.14 4.56 -2.54
N THR A 94 15.78 3.87 -1.60
CA THR A 94 17.21 3.60 -1.57
C THR A 94 17.52 2.21 -2.12
N THR A 95 18.80 1.92 -2.42
CA THR A 95 19.22 0.55 -2.78
C THR A 95 18.82 -0.47 -1.71
N TYR A 96 18.87 -0.08 -0.43
CA TYR A 96 18.39 -0.91 0.66
C TYR A 96 16.92 -1.30 0.48
N ASP A 97 16.05 -0.34 0.13
CA ASP A 97 14.60 -0.58 -0.03
C ASP A 97 14.29 -1.54 -1.19
N TYR A 98 15.02 -1.43 -2.30
CA TYR A 98 14.90 -2.37 -3.43
C TYR A 98 15.31 -3.80 -3.02
N VAL A 99 16.43 -3.95 -2.31
CA VAL A 99 16.88 -5.28 -1.84
C VAL A 99 15.96 -5.84 -0.78
N LEU A 100 15.45 -5.00 0.14
CA LEU A 100 14.47 -5.38 1.15
C LEU A 100 13.19 -5.92 0.50
N LEU A 101 12.63 -5.21 -0.47
CA LEU A 101 11.43 -5.65 -1.19
C LEU A 101 11.67 -6.97 -1.94
N LEU A 102 12.80 -7.11 -2.63
CA LEU A 102 13.18 -8.36 -3.29
C LEU A 102 13.25 -9.51 -2.27
N PHE A 103 13.90 -9.27 -1.13
CA PHE A 103 14.00 -10.26 -0.06
C PHE A 103 12.62 -10.66 0.48
N PHE A 104 11.73 -9.70 0.70
CA PHE A 104 10.35 -9.97 1.13
C PHE A 104 9.57 -10.80 0.11
N ILE A 105 9.74 -10.55 -1.18
CA ILE A 105 9.12 -11.35 -2.24
C ILE A 105 9.65 -12.79 -2.19
N LEU A 106 10.96 -12.99 -2.08
CA LEU A 106 11.57 -14.32 -1.97
C LEU A 106 11.10 -15.07 -0.71
N LEU A 107 11.04 -14.38 0.43
CA LEU A 107 10.56 -14.94 1.68
C LEU A 107 9.06 -15.28 1.61
N ALA A 108 8.25 -14.46 0.95
CA ALA A 108 6.84 -14.76 0.70
C ALA A 108 6.65 -15.97 -0.22
N PHE A 109 7.50 -16.13 -1.25
CA PHE A 109 7.52 -17.34 -2.07
C PHE A 109 7.85 -18.57 -1.24
N LEU A 110 8.93 -18.53 -0.46
CA LEU A 110 9.32 -19.63 0.43
C LEU A 110 8.20 -19.97 1.43
N GLY A 111 7.64 -18.95 2.08
CA GLY A 111 6.52 -19.10 3.01
C GLY A 111 5.29 -19.73 2.35
N SER A 112 4.97 -19.34 1.11
CA SER A 112 3.85 -19.92 0.35
C SER A 112 4.07 -21.39 -0.02
N ILE A 113 5.31 -21.79 -0.31
CA ILE A 113 5.70 -23.18 -0.57
C ILE A 113 5.56 -24.01 0.70
N VAL A 114 6.15 -23.55 1.80
CA VAL A 114 6.06 -24.21 3.11
C VAL A 114 4.60 -24.37 3.52
N TRP A 115 3.80 -23.31 3.43
CA TRP A 115 2.37 -23.38 3.72
C TRP A 115 1.66 -24.39 2.82
N THR A 116 1.99 -24.43 1.52
CA THR A 116 1.39 -25.40 0.59
C THR A 116 1.72 -26.84 0.94
N VAL A 117 2.95 -27.12 1.38
CA VAL A 117 3.38 -28.45 1.79
C VAL A 117 2.70 -28.90 3.08
N LEU A 118 2.56 -27.99 4.06
CA LEU A 118 2.01 -28.28 5.38
C LEU A 118 0.47 -28.37 5.38
N ASP A 119 -0.21 -27.48 4.65
CA ASP A 119 -1.67 -27.37 4.66
C ASP A 119 -2.30 -27.87 3.35
N ARG A 120 -2.26 -29.20 3.14
CA ARG A 120 -2.74 -29.84 1.90
C ARG A 120 -4.26 -30.08 1.89
N LYS A 121 -4.87 -30.26 3.07
CA LYS A 121 -6.25 -30.75 3.20
C LYS A 121 -7.30 -29.64 3.24
N ARG A 122 -6.91 -28.39 3.52
CA ARG A 122 -7.88 -27.31 3.74
C ARG A 122 -8.61 -26.94 2.45
N PRO A 123 -9.96 -26.89 2.43
CA PRO A 123 -10.74 -26.65 1.22
C PRO A 123 -10.68 -25.20 0.75
N SER A 124 -10.63 -24.24 1.67
CA SER A 124 -10.61 -22.80 1.38
C SER A 124 -10.01 -21.98 2.52
N TYR A 125 -9.67 -20.72 2.23
CA TYR A 125 -9.11 -19.76 3.19
C TYR A 125 -10.02 -18.56 3.42
N ASN A 126 -11.35 -18.73 3.33
CA ASN A 126 -12.32 -17.63 3.41
C ASN A 126 -12.12 -16.74 4.64
N GLN A 127 -11.90 -17.33 5.82
CA GLN A 127 -11.68 -16.58 7.07
C GLN A 127 -10.34 -15.81 7.07
N ALA A 128 -9.26 -16.45 6.62
CA ALA A 128 -7.94 -15.81 6.57
C ALA A 128 -7.92 -14.69 5.51
N HIS A 129 -8.56 -14.91 4.37
CA HIS A 129 -8.75 -13.91 3.34
C HIS A 129 -9.62 -12.73 3.81
N TYR A 130 -10.67 -12.99 4.58
CA TYR A 130 -11.46 -11.92 5.21
C TYR A 130 -10.60 -11.03 6.11
N TRP A 131 -9.78 -11.62 6.99
CA TRP A 131 -8.90 -10.86 7.88
C TRP A 131 -7.77 -10.14 7.14
N LEU A 132 -7.16 -10.77 6.13
CA LEU A 132 -6.17 -10.11 5.28
C LEU A 132 -6.76 -8.89 4.59
N ARG A 133 -7.96 -9.00 4.00
CA ARG A 133 -8.66 -7.85 3.40
C ARG A 133 -8.96 -6.77 4.44
N ALA A 134 -9.33 -7.14 5.67
CA ALA A 134 -9.54 -6.17 6.73
C ALA A 134 -8.24 -5.42 7.07
N ALA A 135 -7.13 -6.14 7.27
CA ALA A 135 -5.83 -5.54 7.53
C ALA A 135 -5.38 -4.58 6.42
N LEU A 136 -5.48 -5.01 5.16
CA LEU A 136 -5.14 -4.19 3.99
C LEU A 136 -6.01 -2.93 3.89
N ARG A 137 -7.30 -3.02 4.19
CA ARG A 137 -8.20 -1.86 4.18
C ARG A 137 -7.78 -0.81 5.19
N TYR A 138 -7.48 -1.22 6.42
CA TYR A 138 -7.06 -0.29 7.46
C TYR A 138 -5.65 0.27 7.20
N TYR A 139 -4.75 -0.55 6.66
CA TYR A 139 -3.43 -0.10 6.20
C TYR A 139 -3.54 0.97 5.10
N LEU A 140 -4.25 0.66 4.01
CA LEU A 140 -4.48 1.61 2.91
C LEU A 140 -5.19 2.86 3.40
N ALA A 141 -6.22 2.72 4.25
CA ALA A 141 -6.91 3.86 4.84
C ALA A 141 -5.92 4.74 5.62
N GLY A 142 -5.15 4.17 6.54
CA GLY A 142 -4.13 4.87 7.32
C GLY A 142 -3.16 5.66 6.45
N MET A 143 -2.63 5.03 5.39
CA MET A 143 -1.76 5.71 4.45
C MET A 143 -2.48 6.85 3.72
N MET A 144 -3.71 6.64 3.25
CA MET A 144 -4.49 7.69 2.58
C MET A 144 -4.81 8.87 3.51
N PHE A 145 -5.00 8.62 4.81
CA PHE A 145 -5.13 9.69 5.79
C PHE A 145 -3.84 10.49 5.93
N VAL A 146 -2.69 9.81 6.10
CA VAL A 146 -1.39 10.48 6.25
C VAL A 146 -1.06 11.32 5.02
N TYR A 147 -1.05 10.73 3.82
CA TYR A 147 -0.72 11.46 2.59
C TYR A 147 -1.76 12.53 2.26
N GLY A 148 -3.05 12.21 2.42
CA GLY A 148 -4.14 13.13 2.13
C GLY A 148 -4.11 14.38 3.01
N ILE A 149 -3.93 14.21 4.33
CA ILE A 149 -3.86 15.32 5.28
C ILE A 149 -2.63 16.19 5.01
N ILE A 150 -1.45 15.59 4.81
CA ILE A 150 -0.23 16.34 4.53
C ILE A 150 -0.38 17.17 3.23
N LYS A 151 -1.07 16.65 2.21
CA LYS A 151 -1.36 17.41 0.97
C LYS A 151 -2.40 18.50 1.13
N ILE A 152 -3.43 18.30 1.95
CA ILE A 152 -4.46 19.30 2.25
C ILE A 152 -3.83 20.52 2.92
N TYR A 153 -2.93 20.30 3.89
CA TYR A 153 -2.19 21.37 4.56
C TYR A 153 -0.98 21.86 3.75
N HIS A 154 -0.78 21.32 2.54
CA HIS A 154 0.27 21.74 1.62
C HIS A 154 1.69 21.60 2.21
N LEU A 155 1.89 20.55 3.01
CA LEU A 155 3.14 20.27 3.72
C LEU A 155 4.07 19.34 2.94
N GLN A 156 3.54 18.52 2.01
CA GLN A 156 4.34 17.55 1.25
C GLN A 156 5.16 18.24 0.14
N MET A 157 4.53 19.19 -0.55
CA MET A 157 5.10 19.93 -1.67
C MET A 157 4.81 21.41 -1.40
N PRO A 158 5.62 22.08 -0.57
CA PRO A 158 5.41 23.48 -0.25
C PRO A 158 5.64 24.36 -1.48
N PHE A 159 5.22 25.62 -1.37
CA PHE A 159 5.47 26.63 -2.41
C PHE A 159 6.97 26.73 -2.73
N PRO A 160 7.36 26.82 -4.02
CA PRO A 160 8.77 26.84 -4.41
C PRO A 160 9.56 27.98 -3.75
N TYR A 161 10.74 27.67 -3.23
CA TYR A 161 11.64 28.67 -2.66
C TYR A 161 12.24 29.58 -3.74
N LEU A 162 12.79 30.73 -3.36
CA LEU A 162 13.42 31.67 -4.30
C LEU A 162 14.47 30.99 -5.19
N SER A 163 15.29 30.09 -4.63
CA SER A 163 16.28 29.31 -5.36
C SER A 163 15.68 28.47 -6.48
N GLN A 164 14.46 27.95 -6.29
CA GLN A 164 13.74 27.17 -7.30
C GLN A 164 13.02 28.06 -8.31
N LEU A 165 12.58 29.27 -7.93
CA LEU A 165 11.89 30.21 -8.81
C LEU A 165 12.84 30.86 -9.82
N VAL A 166 14.08 31.14 -9.43
CA VAL A 166 15.11 31.73 -10.30
C VAL A 166 15.89 30.67 -11.08
N GLN A 167 15.69 29.38 -10.78
CA GLN A 167 16.33 28.28 -11.51
C GLN A 167 15.77 28.22 -12.94
N PRO A 168 16.63 28.23 -13.98
CA PRO A 168 16.19 28.03 -15.35
C PRO A 168 15.38 26.75 -15.49
N PHE A 169 14.29 26.79 -16.27
CA PHE A 169 13.36 25.67 -16.40
C PHE A 169 14.06 24.39 -16.89
N GLY A 170 15.01 24.52 -17.82
CA GLY A 170 15.79 23.40 -18.37
C GLY A 170 16.76 22.76 -17.38
N ASP A 171 17.11 23.45 -16.29
CA ASP A 171 18.06 22.96 -15.28
C ASP A 171 17.35 22.26 -14.11
N LYS A 172 16.01 22.25 -14.09
CA LYS A 172 15.24 21.55 -13.06
C LYS A 172 15.34 20.03 -13.26
N SER A 173 15.57 19.30 -12.16
CA SER A 173 15.40 17.85 -12.17
C SER A 173 13.93 17.48 -12.46
N PRO A 174 13.64 16.29 -12.99
CA PRO A 174 12.26 15.85 -13.23
C PRO A 174 11.38 15.96 -11.97
N MET A 175 11.90 15.51 -10.82
CA MET A 175 11.20 15.65 -9.54
C MET A 175 11.02 17.11 -9.17
N GLY A 176 12.06 17.94 -9.31
CA GLY A 176 12.01 19.36 -9.00
C GLY A 176 10.96 20.11 -9.83
N LEU A 177 10.77 19.71 -11.09
CA LEU A 177 9.72 20.24 -11.96
C LEU A 177 8.33 19.84 -11.45
N ALA A 178 8.09 18.55 -11.18
CA ALA A 178 6.81 18.08 -10.66
C ALA A 178 6.45 18.69 -9.29
N TRP A 179 7.44 18.75 -8.38
CA TRP A 179 7.29 19.38 -7.06
C TRP A 179 6.97 20.87 -7.19
N SER A 180 7.66 21.59 -8.10
CA SER A 180 7.40 23.01 -8.30
C SER A 180 6.00 23.26 -8.87
N PHE A 181 5.55 22.41 -9.80
CA PHE A 181 4.24 22.51 -10.42
C PHE A 181 3.10 22.30 -9.42
N ILE A 182 3.17 21.22 -8.63
CA ILE A 182 2.16 20.92 -7.60
C ILE A 182 2.26 21.93 -6.45
N GLY A 183 3.48 22.24 -6.01
CA GLY A 183 3.76 23.18 -4.93
C GLY A 183 3.31 24.60 -5.22
N TYR A 184 3.29 25.02 -6.48
CA TYR A 184 2.74 26.33 -6.86
C TYR A 184 1.24 26.45 -6.55
N SER A 185 0.47 25.36 -6.74
CA SER A 185 -1.00 25.38 -6.61
C SER A 185 -1.47 24.67 -5.34
N LYS A 186 -1.70 25.45 -4.27
CA LYS A 186 -2.33 24.97 -3.03
C LYS A 186 -3.66 24.28 -3.28
N GLY A 187 -4.47 24.80 -4.21
CA GLY A 187 -5.77 24.23 -4.58
C GLY A 187 -5.64 22.84 -5.21
N TYR A 188 -4.67 22.66 -6.11
CA TYR A 188 -4.41 21.35 -6.73
C TYR A 188 -3.86 20.34 -5.71
N SER A 189 -2.93 20.77 -4.84
CA SER A 189 -2.43 19.96 -3.72
C SER A 189 -3.57 19.49 -2.82
N ALA A 190 -4.45 20.41 -2.39
CA ALA A 190 -5.60 20.08 -1.57
C ALA A 190 -6.60 19.17 -2.28
N PHE A 191 -6.88 19.40 -3.56
CA PHE A 191 -7.75 18.53 -4.36
C PHE A 191 -7.23 17.09 -4.42
N SER A 192 -5.93 16.90 -4.70
CA SER A 192 -5.30 15.58 -4.68
C SER A 192 -5.38 14.93 -3.30
N GLY A 193 -5.11 15.69 -2.23
CA GLY A 193 -5.20 15.18 -0.86
C GLY A 193 -6.62 14.80 -0.43
N ILE A 194 -7.63 15.57 -0.85
CA ILE A 194 -9.05 15.24 -0.63
C ILE A 194 -9.43 13.94 -1.35
N ALA A 195 -8.95 13.72 -2.58
CA ALA A 195 -9.20 12.48 -3.31
C ALA A 195 -8.62 11.25 -2.58
N GLU A 196 -7.41 11.37 -2.02
CA GLU A 196 -6.81 10.34 -1.15
C GLU A 196 -7.67 10.11 0.10
N LEU A 197 -8.03 11.19 0.79
CA LEU A 197 -8.83 11.12 2.02
C LEU A 197 -10.20 10.47 1.81
N ILE A 198 -10.89 10.80 0.72
CA ILE A 198 -12.15 10.16 0.33
C ILE A 198 -11.94 8.65 0.12
N GLY A 199 -10.88 8.26 -0.61
CA GLY A 199 -10.51 6.85 -0.78
C GLY A 199 -10.30 6.15 0.56
N GLY A 200 -9.56 6.77 1.47
CA GLY A 200 -9.30 6.26 2.82
C GLY A 200 -10.57 6.11 3.67
N ILE A 201 -11.42 7.13 3.72
CA ILE A 201 -12.70 7.11 4.46
C ILE A 201 -13.61 5.99 3.94
N LEU A 202 -13.73 5.84 2.63
CA LEU A 202 -14.55 4.79 2.02
C LEU A 202 -14.03 3.37 2.34
N LEU A 203 -12.73 3.20 2.57
CA LEU A 203 -12.16 1.92 2.97
C LEU A 203 -12.48 1.54 4.42
N LEU A 204 -12.84 2.47 5.30
CA LEU A 204 -13.20 2.19 6.70
C LEU A 204 -14.52 1.40 6.80
N PHE A 205 -15.49 1.70 5.94
CA PHE A 205 -16.79 1.02 5.98
C PHE A 205 -16.84 -0.20 5.07
N ARG A 206 -17.35 -1.32 5.62
CA ARG A 206 -17.46 -2.61 4.90
C ARG A 206 -18.31 -2.51 3.64
N ARG A 207 -19.30 -1.60 3.62
CA ARG A 207 -20.24 -1.43 2.50
C ARG A 207 -19.63 -0.66 1.32
N THR A 208 -18.69 0.25 1.58
CA THR A 208 -18.07 1.12 0.57
C THR A 208 -16.68 0.65 0.14
N THR A 209 -16.23 -0.51 0.63
CA THR A 209 -14.87 -1.03 0.39
C THR A 209 -14.51 -1.11 -1.09
N LEU A 210 -15.42 -1.55 -1.95
CA LEU A 210 -15.15 -1.66 -3.38
C LEU A 210 -14.90 -0.29 -4.01
N VAL A 211 -15.78 0.68 -3.74
CA VAL A 211 -15.66 2.05 -4.26
C VAL A 211 -14.38 2.69 -3.70
N GLY A 212 -14.13 2.55 -2.40
CA GLY A 212 -12.90 3.04 -1.78
C GLY A 212 -11.64 2.43 -2.40
N ALA A 213 -11.61 1.11 -2.63
CA ALA A 213 -10.47 0.44 -3.24
C ALA A 213 -10.24 0.90 -4.69
N ILE A 214 -11.30 1.12 -5.48
CA ILE A 214 -11.20 1.67 -6.84
C ILE A 214 -10.66 3.10 -6.80
N THR A 215 -11.19 3.96 -5.92
CA THR A 215 -10.71 5.34 -5.75
C THR A 215 -9.22 5.35 -5.39
N VAL A 216 -8.81 4.54 -4.40
CA VAL A 216 -7.41 4.43 -4.00
C VAL A 216 -6.55 3.88 -5.14
N ALA A 217 -7.01 2.88 -5.89
CA ALA A 217 -6.29 2.36 -7.04
C ALA A 217 -6.03 3.44 -8.10
N ILE A 218 -7.04 4.25 -8.43
CA ILE A 218 -6.92 5.33 -9.42
C ILE A 218 -5.95 6.41 -8.93
N VAL A 219 -6.14 6.87 -7.69
CA VAL A 219 -5.32 7.94 -7.12
C VAL A 219 -3.86 7.48 -6.96
N MET A 220 -3.64 6.28 -6.42
CA MET A 220 -2.30 5.75 -6.24
C MET A 220 -1.63 5.36 -7.56
N LEU A 221 -2.40 4.95 -8.57
CA LEU A 221 -1.85 4.74 -9.90
C LEU A 221 -1.34 6.05 -10.48
N ASN A 222 -2.10 7.15 -10.34
CA ASN A 222 -1.63 8.46 -10.78
C ASN A 222 -0.35 8.89 -10.06
N VAL A 223 -0.30 8.73 -8.72
CA VAL A 223 0.89 9.00 -7.91
C VAL A 223 2.07 8.13 -8.35
N ALA A 224 1.85 6.82 -8.55
CA ALA A 224 2.89 5.90 -9.00
C ALA A 224 3.43 6.29 -10.37
N MET A 225 2.56 6.60 -11.34
CA MET A 225 2.97 7.05 -12.67
C MET A 225 3.78 8.36 -12.58
N LEU A 226 3.34 9.33 -11.78
CA LEU A 226 4.11 10.54 -11.54
C LEU A 226 5.50 10.19 -10.99
N ASN A 227 5.58 9.23 -10.06
CA ASN A 227 6.85 8.82 -9.49
C ASN A 227 7.80 8.15 -10.49
N TYR A 228 7.28 7.31 -11.39
CA TYR A 228 8.10 6.69 -12.43
C TYR A 228 8.54 7.69 -13.51
N PHE A 229 7.66 8.57 -13.96
CA PHE A 229 7.94 9.47 -15.08
C PHE A 229 8.67 10.76 -14.68
N TYR A 230 8.54 11.21 -13.43
CA TYR A 230 9.25 12.38 -12.89
C TYR A 230 10.35 12.00 -11.91
N ASP A 231 10.81 10.74 -11.94
CA ASP A 231 11.92 10.23 -11.13
C ASP A 231 11.82 10.59 -9.64
N VAL A 232 10.61 10.49 -9.10
CA VAL A 232 10.36 10.70 -7.68
C VAL A 232 10.69 9.40 -6.96
N PRO A 233 11.50 9.43 -5.90
CA PRO A 233 11.96 8.22 -5.26
C PRO A 233 10.89 7.66 -4.28
N VAL A 234 9.66 7.40 -4.71
CA VAL A 234 8.61 6.74 -3.89
C VAL A 234 7.85 5.71 -4.76
N LYS A 235 8.56 5.08 -5.69
CA LYS A 235 8.04 4.15 -6.70
C LYS A 235 7.65 2.82 -6.07
N LEU A 236 8.47 2.29 -5.16
CA LEU A 236 8.21 0.99 -4.52
C LEU A 236 6.94 1.04 -3.67
N PHE A 237 6.87 2.05 -2.80
CA PHE A 237 5.76 2.22 -1.87
C PHE A 237 4.44 2.50 -2.60
N SER A 238 4.43 3.46 -3.53
CA SER A 238 3.21 3.79 -4.30
C SER A 238 2.72 2.59 -5.13
N SER A 239 3.63 1.86 -5.77
CA SER A 239 3.31 0.61 -6.49
C SER A 239 2.68 -0.45 -5.59
N MET A 240 3.20 -0.65 -4.38
CA MET A 240 2.62 -1.62 -3.44
C MET A 240 1.20 -1.23 -3.02
N LEU A 241 0.93 0.06 -2.80
CA LEU A 241 -0.44 0.53 -2.51
C LEU A 241 -1.40 0.26 -3.67
N VAL A 242 -0.95 0.45 -4.93
CA VAL A 242 -1.74 0.05 -6.11
C VAL A 242 -2.03 -1.45 -6.07
N ILE A 243 -1.00 -2.29 -5.88
CA ILE A 243 -1.16 -3.76 -5.85
C ILE A 243 -2.15 -4.19 -4.75
N MET A 244 -2.04 -3.62 -3.55
CA MET A 244 -2.96 -3.90 -2.44
C MET A 244 -4.39 -3.45 -2.75
N SER A 245 -4.58 -2.28 -3.36
CA SER A 245 -5.90 -1.78 -3.75
C SER A 245 -6.55 -2.67 -4.83
N VAL A 246 -5.77 -3.12 -5.84
CA VAL A 246 -6.21 -4.06 -6.86
C VAL A 246 -6.57 -5.40 -6.22
N PHE A 247 -5.77 -5.89 -5.28
CA PHE A 247 -6.08 -7.11 -4.52
C PHE A 247 -7.44 -7.03 -3.81
N LEU A 248 -7.80 -5.85 -3.25
CA LEU A 248 -9.11 -5.64 -2.63
C LEU A 248 -10.26 -5.65 -3.64
N ILE A 249 -10.03 -5.27 -4.90
CA ILE A 249 -11.02 -5.21 -5.98
C ILE A 249 -11.29 -6.60 -6.58
N ILE A 250 -10.27 -7.43 -6.76
CA ILE A 250 -10.33 -8.72 -7.47
C ILE A 250 -11.55 -9.59 -7.09
N PRO A 251 -11.85 -9.82 -5.78
CA PRO A 251 -12.98 -10.69 -5.40
C PRO A 251 -14.35 -10.17 -5.86
N ASP A 252 -14.48 -8.86 -6.04
CA ASP A 252 -15.72 -8.18 -6.41
C ASP A 252 -15.80 -7.86 -7.91
N PHE A 253 -14.79 -8.24 -8.71
CA PHE A 253 -14.72 -7.96 -10.15
C PHE A 253 -15.91 -8.54 -10.94
N LYS A 254 -16.41 -9.72 -10.54
CA LYS A 254 -17.63 -10.32 -11.15
C LYS A 254 -18.88 -9.49 -10.88
N ARG A 255 -18.98 -8.84 -9.71
CA ARG A 255 -20.11 -7.95 -9.38
C ARG A 255 -20.06 -6.67 -10.21
N LEU A 256 -18.86 -6.15 -10.47
CA LEU A 256 -18.66 -5.01 -11.37
C LEU A 256 -19.08 -5.36 -12.81
N GLY A 257 -18.61 -6.50 -13.34
CA GLY A 257 -19.01 -6.97 -14.67
C GLY A 257 -20.53 -7.05 -14.79
N ASN A 258 -21.20 -7.70 -13.84
CA ASN A 258 -22.66 -7.80 -13.83
C ASN A 258 -23.37 -6.44 -13.77
N LEU A 259 -22.83 -5.47 -13.02
CA LEU A 259 -23.37 -4.10 -12.97
C LEU A 259 -23.29 -3.41 -14.34
N PHE A 260 -22.13 -3.47 -15.00
CA PHE A 260 -21.95 -2.84 -16.31
C PHE A 260 -22.81 -3.50 -17.39
N PHE A 261 -22.87 -4.84 -17.42
CA PHE A 261 -23.74 -5.56 -18.38
C PHE A 261 -25.23 -5.33 -18.10
N SER A 262 -25.66 -5.28 -16.84
CA SER A 262 -27.05 -5.00 -16.47
C SER A 262 -27.48 -3.57 -16.81
N ILE A 263 -26.62 -2.57 -16.57
CA ILE A 263 -26.88 -1.17 -16.94
C ILE A 263 -26.92 -1.01 -18.47
N SER A 264 -26.02 -1.69 -19.19
CA SER A 264 -26.01 -1.68 -20.67
C SER A 264 -27.30 -2.26 -21.25
N LEU A 265 -27.81 -3.36 -20.67
CA LEU A 265 -29.07 -3.97 -21.10
C LEU A 265 -30.28 -3.05 -20.81
N CYS A 266 -30.29 -2.42 -19.63
CA CYS A 266 -31.35 -1.51 -19.22
C CYS A 266 -31.40 -0.25 -20.11
N ARG A 267 -30.23 0.31 -20.47
CA ARG A 267 -30.14 1.43 -21.43
C ARG A 267 -30.56 1.02 -22.84
N LEU A 268 -30.23 -0.18 -23.29
CA LEU A 268 -30.65 -0.68 -24.61
C LEU A 268 -32.17 -0.83 -24.69
N LEU A 269 -32.79 -1.34 -23.62
CA LEU A 269 -34.25 -1.49 -23.51
C LEU A 269 -34.97 -0.13 -23.42
N LEU A 270 -34.40 0.83 -22.70
CA LEU A 270 -34.92 2.20 -22.62
C LEU A 270 -34.75 2.99 -23.93
N SER A 271 -33.81 2.62 -24.81
CA SER A 271 -33.67 3.22 -26.15
C SER A 271 -34.55 2.57 -27.23
N LEU A 272 -35.21 1.46 -26.89
CA LEU A 272 -36.14 0.73 -27.76
C LEU A 272 -37.61 1.00 -27.42
N LEU A 273 -37.87 1.83 -26.40
CA LEU A 273 -39.17 2.37 -26.01
C LEU A 273 -39.26 3.85 -26.41
#